data_AF-A0A7C8P009-F1
#
_entry.id   AF-A0A7C8P009-F1
#
_cell.length_a   1.000
_cell.length_b   1.000
_cell.length_c   1.000
_cell.angle_alpha   90.00
_cell.angle_beta   90.00
_cell.angle_gamma   90.00
#
_symmetry.space_group_name_H-M   'P 1'
#
loop_
_entity.id
_entity.type
_entity.pdbx_description
1 polymer ?
#
loop_
_entity_poly.entity_id
_entity_poly.type
_entity_poly.pdbx_seq_one_letter_code
_entity_poly.pdbx_strand_id
1 'polypeptide(L)'
;MDLNDPDGLVNLRNLANHIASNLPEDKKVPIGFIAWGAPLFGAINYWGGIESIPRLLMDKGYTVIVTQVGPLSSNWERACELYRQLTIGSYGKYFDSNPVNGPRLSKTTGRRRAILFSQSPQEYADWKWSETSKAHFICHSQGGNTVRCLISLMIRGAGDLHAEYFSPRGRDNWAISVTTLGTPHKGTTIIDVIDNFLLNSTDQAIKLMARLFATMSFRSPEQRDYDLQLDHWGICRDGSETFEEMRQRLESTSGPVSKWVHSNHNGMYDNSIKGVSDLHMRAEPTSLSTYYFSLSFHSTVLFPSDWPPWTIDAIRSFPIPLVSFIREVLHSVPLINIGVWIIDRVLEGVVNTAGWAILPRLINIRDLVRWVTQEVLNRLLYETDYKVTLPPPGKYLPRKDTLPLMAPSAYAIGGQDLTPEQKSILGPNLGDWYQNDGVVNTESMRGPDDSVVRDIAAFPVSDINSDGVRGIYWHFGVNDMMDHADEVGIFIEQNTVSSAVMERWKLERTAY
;
A
#
# COMPACT_ATOMS: atom_id res chain seq x y z
N MET A 1 -9.25 19.32 24.94
CA MET A 1 -9.01 18.20 24.00
C MET A 1 -7.52 18.19 23.76
N ASP A 2 -6.85 17.08 24.07
CA ASP A 2 -5.41 16.94 23.81
C ASP A 2 -5.21 16.24 22.47
N LEU A 3 -4.46 16.87 21.58
CA LEU A 3 -4.15 16.43 20.21
C LEU A 3 -2.64 16.47 19.93
N ASN A 4 -1.81 16.53 20.98
CA ASN A 4 -0.35 16.53 20.91
C ASN A 4 0.26 15.17 21.31
N ASP A 5 -0.52 14.09 21.27
CA ASP A 5 -0.01 12.76 21.57
C ASP A 5 0.94 12.32 20.45
N PRO A 6 2.10 11.69 20.75
CA PRO A 6 2.95 11.11 19.71
C PRO A 6 2.23 10.04 18.89
N ASP A 7 1.28 9.29 19.46
CA ASP A 7 0.47 8.29 18.76
C ASP A 7 -0.70 8.96 18.02
N GLY A 8 -0.61 8.97 16.68
CA GLY A 8 -1.63 9.58 15.85
C GLY A 8 -3.02 8.95 15.96
N LEU A 9 -3.15 7.68 16.36
CA LEU A 9 -4.45 7.06 16.61
C LEU A 9 -5.12 7.60 17.88
N VAL A 10 -4.33 7.97 18.89
CA VAL A 10 -4.86 8.64 20.09
C VAL A 10 -5.40 10.01 19.73
N ASN A 11 -4.69 10.79 18.91
CA ASN A 11 -5.17 12.08 18.43
C ASN A 11 -6.45 11.95 17.61
N LEU A 12 -6.52 10.97 16.69
CA LEU A 12 -7.73 10.67 15.94
C LEU A 12 -8.92 10.35 16.86
N ARG A 13 -8.72 9.47 17.85
CA ARG A 13 -9.76 9.09 18.82
C ARG A 13 -10.23 10.30 19.63
N ASN A 14 -9.30 11.12 20.11
CA ASN A 14 -9.61 12.32 20.89
C ASN A 14 -10.42 13.33 20.08
N LEU A 15 -10.02 13.58 18.83
CA LEU A 15 -10.76 14.47 17.93
C LEU A 15 -12.15 13.92 17.61
N ALA A 16 -12.26 12.64 17.24
CA ALA A 16 -13.53 12.00 16.91
C ALA A 16 -14.51 12.03 18.09
N ASN A 17 -14.05 11.68 19.29
CA ASN A 17 -14.87 11.73 20.51
C ASN A 17 -15.34 13.15 20.81
N HIS A 18 -14.46 14.13 20.64
CA HIS A 18 -14.81 15.52 20.85
C HIS A 18 -15.85 16.01 19.84
N ILE A 19 -15.69 15.70 18.55
CA ILE A 19 -16.66 16.06 17.50
C ILE A 19 -18.01 15.39 17.77
N ALA A 20 -18.02 14.08 18.03
CA ALA A 20 -19.25 13.30 18.25
C ALA A 20 -20.04 13.77 19.48
N SER A 21 -19.37 14.33 20.48
CA SER A 21 -20.03 14.88 21.68
C SER A 21 -20.65 16.26 21.45
N ASN A 22 -20.26 16.98 20.40
CA ASN A 22 -20.59 18.40 20.20
C ASN A 22 -21.38 18.69 18.91
N LEU A 23 -21.39 17.78 17.93
CA LEU A 23 -22.08 17.96 16.66
C LEU A 23 -23.02 16.77 16.38
N PRO A 24 -24.22 17.02 15.80
CA PRO A 24 -25.11 15.95 15.39
C PRO A 24 -24.47 15.13 14.26
N GLU A 25 -24.58 13.82 14.35
CA GLU A 25 -24.02 12.88 13.38
C GLU A 25 -24.88 12.88 12.10
N ASP A 26 -24.31 13.29 10.96
CA ASP A 26 -24.96 13.12 9.65
C ASP A 26 -24.41 11.86 8.95
N LYS A 27 -25.17 10.77 9.05
CA LYS A 27 -24.80 9.47 8.46
C LYS A 27 -25.29 9.30 7.02
N LYS A 28 -25.96 10.30 6.45
CA LYS A 28 -26.60 10.19 5.12
C LYS A 28 -25.61 10.37 3.98
N VAL A 29 -24.47 11.01 4.22
CA VAL A 29 -23.41 11.19 3.22
C VAL A 29 -22.59 9.91 3.09
N PRO A 30 -22.47 9.31 1.89
CA PRO A 30 -21.68 8.09 1.73
C PRO A 30 -20.18 8.29 1.99
N ILE A 31 -19.58 7.25 2.57
CA ILE A 31 -18.13 7.13 2.73
C ILE A 31 -17.61 6.20 1.62
N GLY A 32 -16.82 6.76 0.72
CA GLY A 32 -16.10 6.05 -0.33
C GLY A 32 -14.78 5.49 0.20
N PHE A 33 -14.68 4.17 0.30
CA PHE A 33 -13.45 3.46 0.59
C PHE A 33 -12.78 3.03 -0.71
N ILE A 34 -11.51 3.39 -0.87
CA ILE A 34 -10.74 3.01 -2.06
C ILE A 34 -9.82 1.87 -1.69
N ALA A 35 -10.03 0.73 -2.35
CA ALA A 35 -9.23 -0.48 -2.21
C ALA A 35 -8.43 -0.76 -3.48
N TRP A 36 -7.28 -1.40 -3.35
CA TRP A 36 -6.71 -2.15 -4.47
C TRP A 36 -7.37 -3.52 -4.57
N GLY A 37 -7.75 -3.87 -5.80
CA GLY A 37 -8.13 -5.23 -6.13
C GLY A 37 -9.41 -5.72 -5.46
N ALA A 38 -9.76 -6.95 -5.80
CA ALA A 38 -10.85 -7.70 -5.17
C ALA A 38 -10.36 -8.36 -3.86
N PRO A 39 -11.26 -8.87 -3.00
CA PRO A 39 -10.87 -9.69 -1.86
C PRO A 39 -9.86 -10.78 -2.26
N LEU A 40 -8.74 -10.87 -1.52
CA LEU A 40 -7.70 -11.85 -1.77
C LEU A 40 -8.28 -13.26 -1.59
N PHE A 41 -8.14 -14.08 -2.64
CA PHE A 41 -8.66 -15.45 -2.72
C PHE A 41 -10.18 -15.57 -2.46
N GLY A 42 -10.93 -14.49 -2.65
CA GLY A 42 -12.38 -14.47 -2.43
C GLY A 42 -12.83 -14.56 -0.95
N ALA A 43 -11.90 -14.60 0.00
CA ALA A 43 -12.19 -14.79 1.42
C ALA A 43 -11.67 -13.67 2.34
N ILE A 44 -10.57 -13.00 1.96
CA ILE A 44 -9.96 -11.94 2.78
C ILE A 44 -10.36 -10.59 2.21
N ASN A 45 -11.19 -9.85 2.94
CA ASN A 45 -11.58 -8.50 2.57
C ASN A 45 -10.39 -7.57 2.68
N TYR A 46 -10.24 -6.69 1.71
CA TYR A 46 -9.22 -5.67 1.76
C TYR A 46 -9.41 -4.73 2.97
N TRP A 47 -10.63 -4.23 3.16
CA TRP A 47 -11.03 -3.44 4.33
C TRP A 47 -11.60 -4.34 5.43
N GLY A 48 -10.71 -4.93 6.23
CA GLY A 48 -11.01 -5.63 7.47
C GLY A 48 -10.54 -7.08 7.55
N GLY A 49 -9.83 -7.59 6.54
CA GLY A 49 -9.32 -8.95 6.54
C GLY A 49 -10.43 -10.00 6.67
N ILE A 50 -10.42 -10.73 7.79
CA ILE A 50 -11.46 -11.70 8.15
C ILE A 50 -12.76 -10.99 8.53
N GLU A 51 -12.65 -9.86 9.22
CA GLU A 51 -13.78 -8.98 9.51
C GLU A 51 -14.09 -8.09 8.30
N SER A 52 -15.19 -7.34 8.36
CA SER A 52 -15.54 -6.40 7.29
C SER A 52 -15.79 -5.03 7.88
N ILE A 53 -14.79 -4.16 7.79
CA ILE A 53 -14.90 -2.76 8.23
C ILE A 53 -16.12 -2.06 7.57
N PRO A 54 -16.39 -2.22 6.26
CA PRO A 54 -17.59 -1.66 5.64
C PRO A 54 -18.89 -2.15 6.28
N ARG A 55 -18.99 -3.42 6.67
CA ARG A 55 -20.17 -3.94 7.38
C ARG A 55 -20.28 -3.39 8.79
N LEU A 56 -19.17 -3.30 9.53
CA LEU A 56 -19.16 -2.71 10.88
C LEU A 56 -19.62 -1.25 10.86
N LEU A 57 -19.24 -0.48 9.83
CA LEU A 57 -19.70 0.89 9.64
C LEU A 57 -21.18 0.95 9.22
N MET A 58 -21.61 0.05 8.33
CA MET A 58 -23.01 -0.10 7.96
C MET A 58 -23.89 -0.43 9.17
N ASP A 59 -23.45 -1.31 10.06
CA ASP A 59 -24.18 -1.67 11.29
C ASP A 59 -24.30 -0.48 12.25
N LYS A 60 -23.35 0.47 12.19
CA LYS A 60 -23.41 1.77 12.89
C LYS A 60 -24.25 2.84 12.17
N GLY A 61 -24.83 2.50 11.01
CA GLY A 61 -25.75 3.34 10.25
C GLY A 61 -25.10 4.16 9.13
N TYR A 62 -23.81 3.96 8.83
CA TYR A 62 -23.14 4.66 7.72
C TYR A 62 -23.39 3.96 6.39
N THR A 63 -23.58 4.75 5.33
CA THR A 63 -23.53 4.21 3.96
C THR A 63 -22.08 4.18 3.47
N VAL A 64 -21.60 3.00 3.07
CA VAL A 64 -20.22 2.77 2.65
C VAL A 64 -20.19 2.24 1.22
N ILE A 65 -19.34 2.85 0.38
CA ILE A 65 -19.10 2.41 -1.00
C ILE A 65 -17.65 1.98 -1.10
N VAL A 66 -17.40 0.70 -1.40
CA VAL A 66 -16.04 0.18 -1.62
C VAL A 66 -15.77 0.08 -3.11
N THR A 67 -14.82 0.86 -3.62
CA THR A 67 -14.39 0.82 -5.03
C THR A 67 -13.14 -0.03 -5.20
N GLN A 68 -13.14 -0.90 -6.22
CA GLN A 68 -12.00 -1.73 -6.57
C GLN A 68 -11.33 -1.16 -7.81
N VAL A 69 -10.09 -0.73 -7.70
CA VAL A 69 -9.29 -0.21 -8.83
C VAL A 69 -8.06 -1.09 -9.06
N GLY A 70 -7.46 -0.98 -10.24
CA GLY A 70 -6.32 -1.79 -10.67
C GLY A 70 -5.15 -1.71 -9.66
N PRO A 71 -4.72 -2.85 -9.07
CA PRO A 71 -3.70 -2.85 -8.02
C PRO A 71 -2.32 -2.40 -8.52
N LEU A 72 -2.03 -2.60 -9.80
CA LEU A 72 -0.75 -2.25 -10.43
C LEU A 72 -0.92 -1.18 -11.54
N SER A 73 -2.11 -0.63 -11.70
CA SER A 73 -2.37 0.45 -12.65
C SER A 73 -1.79 1.77 -12.13
N SER A 74 -1.52 2.71 -13.05
CA SER A 74 -1.16 4.08 -12.71
C SER A 74 -2.28 4.79 -11.94
N ASN A 75 -1.94 5.84 -11.20
CA ASN A 75 -2.89 6.74 -10.54
C ASN A 75 -3.89 7.35 -11.54
N TRP A 76 -3.47 7.63 -12.78
CA TRP A 76 -4.37 8.11 -13.84
C TRP A 76 -5.43 7.07 -14.21
N GLU A 77 -5.00 5.83 -14.51
CA GLU A 77 -5.92 4.73 -14.84
C GLU A 77 -6.88 4.45 -13.69
N ARG A 78 -6.35 4.38 -12.45
CA ARG A 78 -7.14 4.20 -11.23
C ARG A 78 -8.11 5.35 -10.99
N ALA A 79 -7.73 6.60 -11.28
CA ALA A 79 -8.62 7.76 -11.18
C ALA A 79 -9.77 7.69 -12.19
N CYS A 80 -9.50 7.28 -13.44
CA CYS A 80 -10.53 7.03 -14.44
C CYS A 80 -11.50 5.91 -14.02
N GLU A 81 -10.97 4.79 -13.51
CA GLU A 81 -11.75 3.66 -13.00
C GLU A 81 -12.64 4.09 -11.81
N LEU A 82 -12.06 4.80 -10.85
CA LEU A 82 -12.74 5.32 -9.67
C LEU A 82 -13.87 6.28 -10.06
N TYR A 83 -13.57 7.29 -10.89
CA TYR A 83 -14.55 8.25 -11.38
C TYR A 83 -15.72 7.54 -12.05
N ARG A 84 -15.45 6.59 -12.94
CA ARG A 84 -16.50 5.86 -13.66
C ARG A 84 -17.36 5.03 -12.73
N GLN A 85 -16.75 4.32 -11.78
CA GLN A 85 -17.48 3.51 -10.80
C GLN A 85 -18.43 4.35 -9.94
N LEU A 86 -18.03 5.57 -9.56
CA LEU A 86 -18.82 6.43 -8.70
C LEU A 86 -19.91 7.23 -9.44
N THR A 87 -19.72 7.55 -10.72
CA THR A 87 -20.64 8.41 -11.49
C THR A 87 -21.70 7.65 -12.29
N ILE A 88 -21.49 6.36 -12.56
CA ILE A 88 -22.48 5.55 -13.28
C ILE A 88 -23.67 5.12 -12.39
N GLY A 89 -23.49 5.12 -11.06
CA GLY A 89 -24.54 4.79 -10.08
C GLY A 89 -25.05 3.37 -10.18
N SER A 90 -24.18 2.42 -10.50
CA SER A 90 -24.58 1.02 -10.65
C SER A 90 -23.65 0.13 -9.85
N TYR A 91 -24.11 -0.20 -8.65
CA TYR A 91 -23.42 -0.99 -7.63
C TYR A 91 -23.76 -2.47 -7.80
N GLY A 92 -22.76 -3.27 -8.14
CA GLY A 92 -22.95 -4.70 -8.44
C GLY A 92 -23.66 -4.99 -9.78
N LYS A 93 -23.28 -6.15 -10.36
CA LYS A 93 -23.41 -6.64 -11.76
C LYS A 93 -22.57 -5.90 -12.82
N TYR A 94 -21.87 -6.73 -13.59
CA TYR A 94 -20.76 -6.53 -14.53
C TYR A 94 -20.83 -5.35 -15.51
N PHE A 95 -19.69 -4.82 -15.97
CA PHE A 95 -19.63 -3.91 -17.12
C PHE A 95 -20.07 -4.61 -18.41
N ASP A 96 -21.02 -4.01 -19.13
CA ASP A 96 -21.19 -4.24 -20.57
C ASP A 96 -20.13 -3.45 -21.33
N SER A 97 -19.64 -4.02 -22.43
CA SER A 97 -18.52 -3.45 -23.19
C SER A 97 -18.84 -2.04 -23.71
N ASN A 98 -18.10 -1.01 -23.25
CA ASN A 98 -17.31 -0.06 -24.05
C ASN A 98 -16.88 1.16 -23.18
N PRO A 99 -15.66 1.18 -22.58
CA PRO A 99 -15.10 2.37 -21.89
C PRO A 99 -14.57 3.45 -22.85
N VAL A 100 -14.87 3.27 -24.13
CA VAL A 100 -14.36 3.80 -25.40
C VAL A 100 -12.87 4.06 -25.52
N ASN A 101 -12.17 4.68 -24.57
CA ASN A 101 -10.76 5.06 -24.80
C ASN A 101 -9.83 5.05 -23.57
N GLY A 102 -10.19 4.38 -22.47
CA GLY A 102 -9.25 4.13 -21.36
C GLY A 102 -8.66 2.72 -21.35
N PRO A 103 -7.32 2.58 -21.40
CA PRO A 103 -6.38 3.27 -22.27
C PRO A 103 -6.41 2.59 -23.65
N ARG A 104 -7.14 3.24 -24.54
CA ARG A 104 -7.11 3.12 -26.01
C ARG A 104 -7.29 1.78 -26.74
N LEU A 105 -7.53 0.63 -26.10
CA LEU A 105 -8.35 -0.51 -26.59
C LEU A 105 -8.00 -1.82 -25.84
N SER A 106 -8.80 -2.19 -24.84
CA SER A 106 -9.39 -3.54 -24.73
C SER A 106 -10.66 -3.46 -23.87
N LYS A 107 -11.74 -4.07 -24.34
CA LYS A 107 -13.07 -4.01 -23.71
C LYS A 107 -13.08 -4.94 -22.50
N THR A 108 -13.31 -4.42 -21.29
CA THR A 108 -13.43 -5.27 -20.10
C THR A 108 -14.90 -5.50 -19.78
N THR A 109 -15.39 -6.69 -20.12
CA THR A 109 -16.68 -7.22 -19.66
C THR A 109 -16.46 -8.13 -18.46
N GLY A 110 -17.43 -8.26 -17.57
CA GLY A 110 -17.33 -9.25 -16.48
C GLY A 110 -16.51 -8.81 -15.26
N ARG A 111 -16.01 -7.57 -15.19
CA ARG A 111 -15.27 -7.08 -14.01
C ARG A 111 -16.18 -6.69 -12.85
N ARG A 112 -15.73 -6.95 -11.61
CA ARG A 112 -16.41 -6.56 -10.36
C ARG A 112 -16.49 -5.03 -10.26
N ARG A 113 -17.59 -4.52 -9.71
CA ARG A 113 -17.88 -3.09 -9.55
C ARG A 113 -17.75 -2.65 -8.09
N ALA A 114 -17.89 -1.34 -7.86
CA ALA A 114 -18.07 -0.80 -6.53
C ALA A 114 -19.20 -1.52 -5.79
N ILE A 115 -18.97 -1.79 -4.51
CA ILE A 115 -19.87 -2.52 -3.61
C ILE A 115 -20.49 -1.51 -2.65
N LEU A 116 -21.82 -1.48 -2.60
CA LEU A 116 -22.59 -0.66 -1.67
C LEU A 116 -22.92 -1.47 -0.41
N PHE A 117 -22.57 -0.91 0.75
CA PHE A 117 -22.98 -1.37 2.07
C PHE A 117 -23.86 -0.28 2.68
N SER A 118 -25.15 -0.57 2.85
CA SER A 118 -26.10 0.37 3.42
C SER A 118 -27.25 -0.39 4.10
N GLN A 119 -27.78 0.16 5.18
CA GLN A 119 -29.04 -0.31 5.78
C GLN A 119 -30.26 0.05 4.93
N SER A 120 -30.10 0.94 3.94
CA SER A 120 -31.18 1.40 3.05
C SER A 120 -30.75 1.33 1.58
N PRO A 121 -30.43 0.14 1.05
CA PRO A 121 -29.82 0.01 -0.27
C PRO A 121 -30.69 0.53 -1.42
N GLN A 122 -32.02 0.58 -1.25
CA GLN A 122 -32.94 1.14 -2.25
C GLN A 122 -32.83 2.67 -2.36
N GLU A 123 -32.55 3.37 -1.25
CA GLU A 123 -32.36 4.83 -1.24
C GLU A 123 -31.09 5.23 -2.00
N TYR A 124 -30.06 4.39 -1.91
CA TYR A 124 -28.76 4.62 -2.54
C TYR A 124 -28.57 3.88 -3.87
N ALA A 125 -29.60 3.18 -4.37
CA ALA A 125 -29.52 2.39 -5.60
C ALA A 125 -29.17 3.27 -6.82
N ASP A 126 -29.72 4.49 -6.86
CA ASP A 126 -29.49 5.49 -7.92
C ASP A 126 -28.47 6.57 -7.52
N TRP A 127 -27.83 6.44 -6.35
CA TRP A 127 -26.83 7.41 -5.91
C TRP A 127 -25.68 7.47 -6.92
N LYS A 128 -25.31 8.69 -7.30
CA LYS A 128 -24.23 8.96 -8.24
C LYS A 128 -23.42 10.11 -7.70
N TRP A 129 -22.10 9.92 -7.64
CA TRP A 129 -21.20 10.96 -7.20
C TRP A 129 -21.34 12.19 -8.10
N SER A 130 -21.74 13.31 -7.49
CA SER A 130 -22.08 14.55 -8.18
C SER A 130 -22.07 15.73 -7.20
N GLU A 131 -22.36 16.93 -7.69
CA GLU A 131 -22.37 18.14 -6.87
C GLU A 131 -23.38 18.07 -5.72
N THR A 132 -24.53 17.45 -5.94
CA THR A 132 -25.61 17.29 -4.95
C THR A 132 -25.50 15.98 -4.16
N SER A 133 -24.62 15.07 -4.59
CA SER A 133 -24.39 13.76 -3.98
C SER A 133 -22.89 13.56 -3.79
N LYS A 134 -22.36 14.27 -2.79
CA LYS A 134 -20.94 14.31 -2.46
C LYS A 134 -20.51 13.08 -1.65
N ALA A 135 -19.21 12.89 -1.51
CA ALA A 135 -18.65 11.76 -0.75
C ALA A 135 -17.43 12.16 0.09
N HIS A 136 -17.21 11.41 1.18
CA HIS A 136 -15.95 11.36 1.90
C HIS A 136 -15.08 10.25 1.32
N PHE A 137 -13.78 10.48 1.14
CA PHE A 137 -12.83 9.46 0.68
C PHE A 137 -11.96 8.98 1.84
N ILE A 138 -11.91 7.66 2.05
CA ILE A 138 -10.93 7.01 2.90
C ILE A 138 -10.04 6.16 2.01
N CYS A 139 -8.76 6.51 2.05
CA CYS A 139 -7.73 5.97 1.18
C CYS A 139 -6.66 5.30 2.02
N HIS A 140 -6.30 4.07 1.67
CA HIS A 140 -5.05 3.48 2.12
C HIS A 140 -4.00 3.67 1.02
N SER A 141 -2.72 3.77 1.39
CA SER A 141 -1.50 3.72 0.56
C SER A 141 -1.59 4.46 -0.80
N GLN A 142 -1.26 3.87 -1.96
CA GLN A 142 -1.40 4.50 -3.28
C GLN A 142 -2.80 5.12 -3.55
N GLY A 143 -3.86 4.72 -2.83
CA GLY A 143 -5.21 5.25 -2.96
C GLY A 143 -5.26 6.74 -2.67
N GLY A 144 -4.40 7.25 -1.78
CA GLY A 144 -4.30 8.68 -1.51
C GLY A 144 -3.83 9.46 -2.74
N ASN A 145 -2.77 9.00 -3.41
CA ASN A 145 -2.28 9.59 -4.66
C ASN A 145 -3.27 9.40 -5.81
N THR A 146 -4.05 8.31 -5.82
CA THR A 146 -5.14 8.10 -6.78
C THR A 146 -6.23 9.17 -6.64
N VAL A 147 -6.71 9.44 -5.42
CA VAL A 147 -7.73 10.48 -5.19
C VAL A 147 -7.18 11.86 -5.45
N ARG A 148 -5.93 12.13 -5.07
CA ARG A 148 -5.27 13.39 -5.40
C ARG A 148 -5.21 13.61 -6.92
N CYS A 149 -4.84 12.58 -7.67
CA CYS A 149 -4.87 12.61 -9.14
C CYS A 149 -6.30 12.88 -9.66
N LEU A 150 -7.30 12.15 -9.14
CA LEU A 150 -8.70 12.35 -9.50
C LEU A 150 -9.18 13.78 -9.25
N ILE A 151 -8.99 14.31 -8.03
CA ILE A 151 -9.41 15.67 -7.67
C ILE A 151 -8.72 16.69 -8.57
N SER A 152 -7.41 16.56 -8.81
CA SER A 152 -6.68 17.42 -9.75
C SER A 152 -7.30 17.41 -11.15
N LEU A 153 -7.65 16.23 -11.68
CA LEU A 153 -8.33 16.10 -12.97
C LEU A 153 -9.73 16.74 -12.96
N MET A 154 -10.44 16.66 -11.84
CA MET A 154 -11.74 17.32 -11.65
C MET A 154 -11.61 18.86 -11.58
N ILE A 155 -10.49 19.39 -11.07
CA ILE A 155 -10.19 20.84 -11.05
C ILE A 155 -9.88 21.31 -12.47
N ARG A 156 -8.85 20.74 -13.10
CA ARG A 156 -8.22 21.33 -14.29
C ARG A 156 -8.61 20.67 -15.61
N GLY A 157 -9.33 19.55 -15.57
CA GLY A 157 -9.62 18.72 -16.73
C GLY A 157 -8.39 17.98 -17.25
N ALA A 158 -8.58 17.19 -18.31
CA ALA A 158 -7.56 16.34 -18.92
C ALA A 158 -7.21 16.75 -20.37
N GLY A 159 -7.47 18.00 -20.75
CA GLY A 159 -7.36 18.44 -22.15
C GLY A 159 -8.33 17.66 -23.04
N ASP A 160 -7.83 17.15 -24.17
CA ASP A 160 -8.62 16.31 -25.08
C ASP A 160 -8.72 14.84 -24.62
N LEU A 161 -7.92 14.44 -23.63
CA LEU A 161 -7.98 13.09 -23.07
C LEU A 161 -9.19 12.98 -22.14
N HIS A 162 -10.00 11.93 -22.29
CA HIS A 162 -11.14 11.65 -21.41
C HIS A 162 -12.04 12.87 -21.14
N ALA A 163 -12.33 13.69 -22.16
CA ALA A 163 -13.17 14.88 -22.02
C ALA A 163 -14.56 14.55 -21.40
N GLU A 164 -15.12 13.38 -21.72
CA GLU A 164 -16.37 12.90 -21.11
C GLU A 164 -16.30 12.69 -19.58
N TYR A 165 -15.10 12.46 -19.04
CA TYR A 165 -14.90 12.20 -17.61
C TYR A 165 -14.54 13.47 -16.87
N PHE A 166 -13.70 14.32 -17.46
CA PHE A 166 -13.08 15.45 -16.77
C PHE A 166 -13.51 16.83 -17.30
N SER A 167 -14.59 16.88 -18.10
CA SER A 167 -15.28 18.11 -18.50
C SER A 167 -16.72 18.15 -17.94
N PRO A 168 -17.22 19.30 -17.45
CA PRO A 168 -16.48 20.56 -17.26
C PRO A 168 -15.45 20.47 -16.12
N ARG A 169 -14.58 21.48 -16.07
CA ARG A 169 -13.59 21.71 -15.00
C ARG A 169 -14.25 22.26 -13.73
N GLY A 170 -13.53 22.29 -12.60
CA GLY A 170 -13.99 22.90 -11.35
C GLY A 170 -15.04 22.08 -10.59
N ARG A 171 -14.89 20.75 -10.57
CA ARG A 171 -15.82 19.82 -9.87
C ARG A 171 -15.20 19.18 -8.62
N ASP A 172 -14.17 19.81 -8.08
CA ASP A 172 -13.47 19.35 -6.88
C ASP A 172 -14.33 19.43 -5.62
N ASN A 173 -15.31 20.33 -5.58
CA ASN A 173 -16.28 20.46 -4.51
C ASN A 173 -17.23 19.23 -4.38
N TRP A 174 -17.11 18.21 -5.23
CA TRP A 174 -17.80 16.92 -5.10
C TRP A 174 -17.19 16.03 -3.99
N ALA A 175 -15.93 16.26 -3.64
CA ALA A 175 -15.29 15.65 -2.48
C ALA A 175 -15.53 16.53 -1.25
N ILE A 176 -15.99 15.93 -0.14
CA ILE A 176 -16.09 16.65 1.15
C ILE A 176 -14.77 16.54 1.90
N SER A 177 -14.23 15.33 2.01
CA SER A 177 -12.94 15.09 2.64
C SER A 177 -12.16 13.95 1.99
N VAL A 178 -10.85 13.96 2.21
CA VAL A 178 -9.92 12.88 1.84
C VAL A 178 -9.10 12.54 3.08
N THR A 179 -9.21 11.30 3.55
CA THR A 179 -8.38 10.75 4.62
C THR A 179 -7.42 9.74 4.03
N THR A 180 -6.13 9.87 4.35
CA THR A 180 -5.07 9.00 3.85
C THR A 180 -4.41 8.25 5.00
N LEU A 181 -4.28 6.94 4.84
CA LEU A 181 -3.62 6.01 5.76
C LEU A 181 -2.41 5.43 5.01
N GLY A 182 -1.18 5.64 5.49
CA GLY A 182 0.01 5.00 4.92
C GLY A 182 0.31 5.39 3.47
N THR A 183 -0.21 6.52 2.98
CA THR A 183 -0.04 6.95 1.58
C THR A 183 1.40 7.38 1.29
N PRO A 184 2.05 6.87 0.21
CA PRO A 184 3.38 7.32 -0.20
C PRO A 184 3.29 8.69 -0.91
N HIS A 185 2.98 9.77 -0.18
CA HIS A 185 2.84 11.12 -0.75
C HIS A 185 4.15 11.70 -1.30
N LYS A 186 5.29 11.06 -1.02
CA LYS A 186 6.61 11.38 -1.59
C LYS A 186 7.24 10.17 -2.31
N GLY A 187 6.47 9.11 -2.54
CA GLY A 187 6.95 7.83 -3.07
C GLY A 187 7.50 6.89 -1.99
N THR A 188 7.90 5.68 -2.39
CA THR A 188 8.47 4.65 -1.51
C THR A 188 9.71 4.03 -2.14
N THR A 189 10.69 3.70 -1.29
CA THR A 189 11.94 3.03 -1.70
C THR A 189 11.76 1.52 -1.88
N ILE A 190 10.56 0.97 -1.67
CA ILE A 190 10.28 -0.43 -2.00
C ILE A 190 10.47 -0.70 -3.51
N ILE A 191 10.28 0.31 -4.36
CA ILE A 191 10.53 0.18 -5.80
C ILE A 191 12.02 -0.07 -6.06
N ASP A 192 12.91 0.67 -5.39
CA ASP A 192 14.35 0.43 -5.47
C ASP A 192 14.72 -0.96 -4.93
N VAL A 193 14.06 -1.41 -3.85
CA VAL A 193 14.27 -2.75 -3.29
C VAL A 193 13.89 -3.83 -4.31
N ILE A 194 12.74 -3.70 -4.97
CA ILE A 194 12.26 -4.63 -5.99
C ILE A 194 13.23 -4.64 -7.18
N ASP A 195 13.63 -3.45 -7.66
CA ASP A 195 14.58 -3.33 -8.76
C ASP A 195 15.91 -4.00 -8.40
N ASN A 196 16.43 -3.72 -7.19
CA ASN A 196 17.66 -4.30 -6.64
C ASN A 196 17.61 -5.83 -6.51
N PHE A 197 16.46 -6.36 -6.08
CA PHE A 197 16.23 -7.79 -5.97
C PHE A 197 16.22 -8.50 -7.34
N LEU A 198 15.75 -7.81 -8.38
CA LEU A 198 15.56 -8.34 -9.74
C LEU A 198 16.79 -8.11 -10.67
N LEU A 199 17.88 -7.51 -10.18
CA LEU A 199 19.00 -6.96 -10.98
C LEU A 199 19.79 -7.92 -11.88
N ASN A 200 19.63 -9.23 -11.78
CA ASN A 200 20.52 -10.12 -12.53
C ASN A 200 20.14 -10.30 -14.02
N SER A 201 18.96 -9.85 -14.42
CA SER A 201 18.59 -9.52 -15.81
C SER A 201 17.17 -8.94 -15.87
N THR A 202 17.03 -7.71 -16.37
CA THR A 202 15.72 -7.08 -16.62
C THR A 202 14.80 -7.97 -17.46
N ASP A 203 15.35 -8.72 -18.42
CA ASP A 203 14.60 -9.68 -19.24
C ASP A 203 14.09 -10.87 -18.42
N GLN A 204 14.89 -11.42 -17.51
CA GLN A 204 14.44 -12.51 -16.63
C GLN A 204 13.37 -12.03 -15.65
N ALA A 205 13.52 -10.83 -15.10
CA ALA A 205 12.54 -10.22 -14.21
C ALA A 205 11.20 -9.99 -14.92
N ILE A 206 11.22 -9.45 -16.14
CA ILE A 206 10.03 -9.27 -16.97
C ILE A 206 9.38 -10.61 -17.32
N LYS A 207 10.17 -11.64 -17.64
CA LYS A 207 9.64 -12.99 -17.88
C LYS A 207 9.00 -13.61 -16.64
N LEU A 208 9.59 -13.40 -15.45
CA LEU A 208 9.00 -13.85 -14.19
C LEU A 208 7.67 -13.13 -13.94
N MET A 209 7.63 -11.80 -14.06
CA MET A 209 6.39 -11.02 -13.97
C MET A 209 5.34 -11.49 -14.98
N ALA A 210 5.76 -11.76 -16.22
CA ALA A 210 4.87 -12.26 -17.26
C ALA A 210 4.24 -13.61 -16.94
N ARG A 211 4.97 -14.53 -16.32
CA ARG A 211 4.44 -15.83 -15.84
C ARG A 211 3.40 -15.65 -14.74
N LEU A 212 3.68 -14.78 -13.78
CA LEU A 212 2.74 -14.46 -12.69
C LEU A 212 1.48 -13.81 -13.25
N PHE A 213 1.62 -12.84 -14.17
CA PHE A 213 0.51 -12.16 -14.81
C PHE A 213 -0.30 -13.10 -15.70
N ALA A 214 0.34 -14.03 -16.42
CA ALA A 214 -0.35 -15.07 -17.17
C ALA A 214 -1.26 -15.90 -16.24
N THR A 215 -0.73 -16.31 -15.08
CA THR A 215 -1.47 -17.08 -14.07
C THR A 215 -2.68 -16.32 -13.54
N MET A 216 -2.53 -15.03 -13.23
CA MET A 216 -3.59 -14.19 -12.68
C MET A 216 -4.65 -13.77 -13.72
N SER A 217 -4.26 -13.67 -15.00
CA SER A 217 -5.11 -13.07 -16.04
C SER A 217 -5.65 -14.05 -17.09
N PHE A 218 -5.34 -15.35 -17.00
CA PHE A 218 -5.79 -16.35 -17.98
C PHE A 218 -7.30 -16.60 -17.98
N ARG A 219 -7.94 -16.54 -16.82
CA ARG A 219 -9.41 -16.67 -16.73
C ARG A 219 -10.12 -15.38 -17.11
N SER A 220 -11.41 -15.50 -17.41
CA SER A 220 -12.30 -14.33 -17.58
C SER A 220 -12.28 -13.47 -16.31
N PRO A 221 -12.41 -12.13 -16.39
CA PRO A 221 -12.31 -11.23 -15.23
C PRO A 221 -13.15 -11.65 -14.02
N GLU A 222 -14.36 -12.16 -14.24
CA GLU A 222 -15.28 -12.64 -13.19
C GLU A 222 -14.76 -13.89 -12.44
N GLN A 223 -13.88 -14.67 -13.07
CA GLN A 223 -13.32 -15.92 -12.58
C GLN A 223 -11.90 -15.79 -12.04
N ARG A 224 -11.30 -14.58 -12.08
CA ARG A 224 -9.96 -14.35 -11.53
C ARG A 224 -10.03 -14.26 -10.02
N ASP A 225 -9.21 -15.08 -9.35
CA ASP A 225 -9.08 -15.04 -7.89
C ASP A 225 -8.42 -13.74 -7.41
N TYR A 226 -7.56 -13.16 -8.26
CA TYR A 226 -6.98 -11.84 -8.10
C TYR A 226 -6.92 -11.13 -9.47
N ASP A 227 -7.81 -10.15 -9.69
CA ASP A 227 -7.85 -9.40 -10.95
C ASP A 227 -6.88 -8.22 -10.93
N LEU A 228 -5.82 -8.31 -11.76
CA LEU A 228 -4.84 -7.24 -11.95
C LEU A 228 -5.42 -6.02 -12.66
N GLN A 229 -6.55 -6.17 -13.35
CA GLN A 229 -7.21 -5.15 -14.15
C GLN A 229 -6.36 -4.54 -15.28
N LEU A 230 -5.31 -5.23 -15.72
CA LEU A 230 -4.39 -4.78 -16.77
C LEU A 230 -4.77 -5.23 -18.19
N ASP A 231 -6.01 -5.69 -18.41
CA ASP A 231 -6.49 -6.17 -19.70
C ASP A 231 -6.27 -5.16 -20.84
N HIS A 232 -6.34 -3.87 -20.53
CA HIS A 232 -6.18 -2.79 -21.50
C HIS A 232 -4.73 -2.60 -21.98
N TRP A 233 -3.77 -3.18 -21.28
CA TRP A 233 -2.40 -3.36 -21.76
C TRP A 233 -2.25 -4.58 -22.67
N GLY A 234 -3.31 -5.39 -22.84
CA GLY A 234 -3.26 -6.71 -23.49
C GLY A 234 -2.80 -7.83 -22.54
N ILE A 235 -2.78 -7.57 -21.22
CA ILE A 235 -2.40 -8.54 -20.17
C ILE A 235 -3.66 -9.30 -19.73
N CYS A 236 -4.23 -10.05 -20.67
CA CYS A 236 -5.41 -10.89 -20.51
C CYS A 236 -5.37 -12.00 -21.56
N ARG A 237 -6.20 -13.04 -21.40
CA ARG A 237 -6.37 -14.06 -22.43
C ARG A 237 -6.95 -13.46 -23.70
N ASP A 238 -6.28 -13.67 -24.84
CA ASP A 238 -6.72 -13.21 -26.16
C ASP A 238 -7.43 -14.32 -26.93
N GLY A 239 -8.69 -14.09 -27.30
CA GLY A 239 -9.53 -15.07 -27.98
C GLY A 239 -9.57 -16.43 -27.29
N SER A 240 -9.21 -17.48 -28.01
CA SER A 240 -9.21 -18.86 -27.53
C SER A 240 -7.81 -19.39 -27.19
N GLU A 241 -6.79 -18.53 -27.07
CA GLU A 241 -5.41 -18.97 -26.84
C GLU A 241 -5.31 -19.88 -25.61
N THR A 242 -4.43 -20.87 -25.65
CA THR A 242 -4.08 -21.72 -24.52
C THR A 242 -3.26 -20.96 -23.49
N PHE A 243 -3.13 -21.50 -22.28
CA PHE A 243 -2.31 -20.88 -21.23
C PHE A 243 -0.86 -20.71 -21.67
N GLU A 244 -0.33 -21.70 -22.40
CA GLU A 244 1.04 -21.68 -22.91
C GLU A 244 1.23 -20.58 -23.97
N GLU A 245 0.28 -20.42 -24.89
CA GLU A 245 0.31 -19.34 -25.88
C GLU A 245 0.24 -17.95 -25.22
N MET A 246 -0.65 -17.77 -24.22
CA MET A 246 -0.72 -16.54 -23.43
C MET A 246 0.60 -16.25 -22.73
N ARG A 247 1.17 -17.25 -22.05
CA ARG A 247 2.45 -17.13 -21.33
C ARG A 247 3.57 -16.70 -22.28
N GLN A 248 3.72 -17.37 -23.43
CA GLN A 248 4.72 -17.02 -24.44
C GLN A 248 4.53 -15.59 -24.97
N ARG A 249 3.28 -15.16 -25.21
CA ARG A 249 2.95 -13.79 -25.65
C ARG A 249 3.30 -12.74 -24.60
N LEU A 250 3.02 -13.01 -23.32
CA LEU A 250 3.36 -12.11 -22.22
C LEU A 250 4.87 -12.06 -21.93
N GLU A 251 5.58 -13.18 -22.08
CA GLU A 251 7.05 -13.28 -21.92
C GLU A 251 7.86 -12.66 -23.07
N SER A 252 7.22 -12.37 -24.21
CA SER A 252 7.88 -11.72 -25.34
C SER A 252 8.51 -10.38 -24.94
N THR A 253 9.72 -10.12 -25.43
CA THR A 253 10.47 -8.86 -25.16
C THR A 253 9.73 -7.62 -25.66
N SER A 254 8.85 -7.77 -26.65
CA SER A 254 7.95 -6.72 -27.16
C SER A 254 6.48 -6.94 -26.75
N GLY A 255 6.25 -7.87 -25.82
CA GLY A 255 4.94 -8.26 -25.32
C GLY A 255 4.30 -7.23 -24.38
N PRO A 256 3.03 -7.44 -24.01
CA PRO A 256 2.27 -6.57 -23.11
C PRO A 256 2.97 -6.22 -21.80
N VAL A 257 3.56 -7.21 -21.12
CA VAL A 257 4.20 -7.01 -19.81
C VAL A 257 5.47 -6.17 -19.95
N SER A 258 6.30 -6.45 -20.96
CA SER A 258 7.46 -5.61 -21.26
C SER A 258 7.07 -4.16 -21.53
N LYS A 259 6.02 -3.91 -22.33
CA LYS A 259 5.51 -2.56 -22.59
C LYS A 259 5.01 -1.87 -21.32
N TRP A 260 4.28 -2.59 -20.48
CA TRP A 260 3.76 -2.07 -19.21
C TRP A 260 4.89 -1.69 -18.24
N VAL A 261 5.86 -2.59 -18.02
CA VAL A 261 7.01 -2.36 -17.12
C VAL A 261 7.85 -1.17 -17.57
N HIS A 262 8.17 -1.07 -18.87
CA HIS A 262 9.00 0.02 -19.40
C HIS A 262 8.25 1.34 -19.57
N SER A 263 6.93 1.35 -19.34
CA SER A 263 6.16 2.60 -19.33
C SER A 263 6.32 3.33 -18.00
N ASN A 264 6.05 4.62 -18.02
CA ASN A 264 5.78 5.45 -16.84
C ASN A 264 4.27 5.55 -16.55
N HIS A 265 3.49 4.57 -17.02
CA HIS A 265 2.04 4.48 -16.86
C HIS A 265 1.66 3.22 -16.09
N ASN A 266 2.32 2.99 -14.95
CA ASN A 266 2.07 1.85 -14.09
C ASN A 266 2.23 2.22 -12.60
N GLY A 267 1.70 1.35 -11.73
CA GLY A 267 1.75 1.55 -10.28
C GLY A 267 3.16 1.49 -9.68
N MET A 268 4.13 0.79 -10.30
CA MET A 268 5.51 0.78 -9.79
C MET A 268 6.14 2.16 -9.96
N TYR A 269 6.02 2.73 -11.16
CA TYR A 269 6.48 4.09 -11.44
C TYR A 269 5.77 5.11 -10.54
N ASP A 270 4.43 5.05 -10.47
CA ASP A 270 3.61 6.00 -9.74
C ASP A 270 3.74 5.93 -8.20
N ASN A 271 4.37 4.87 -7.66
CA ASN A 271 4.76 4.79 -6.26
C ASN A 271 6.24 5.08 -6.01
N SER A 272 7.07 5.19 -7.06
CA SER A 272 8.47 5.61 -6.92
C SER A 272 8.55 7.09 -6.52
N ILE A 273 9.64 7.49 -5.87
CA ILE A 273 9.92 8.90 -5.54
C ILE A 273 9.84 9.79 -6.80
N LYS A 274 10.37 9.30 -7.93
CA LYS A 274 10.32 10.02 -9.21
C LYS A 274 8.91 10.18 -9.74
N GLY A 275 8.12 9.11 -9.76
CA GLY A 275 6.75 9.16 -10.28
C GLY A 275 5.81 10.02 -9.43
N VAL A 276 5.97 9.99 -8.11
CA VAL A 276 5.22 10.90 -7.21
C VAL A 276 5.65 12.36 -7.40
N SER A 277 6.95 12.63 -7.57
CA SER A 277 7.41 13.97 -7.97
C SER A 277 6.82 14.42 -9.31
N ASP A 278 6.65 13.51 -10.27
CA ASP A 278 6.02 13.83 -11.56
C ASP A 278 4.50 14.02 -11.43
N LEU A 279 3.88 13.43 -10.42
CA LEU A 279 2.50 13.78 -10.05
C LEU A 279 2.45 15.20 -9.48
N HIS A 280 3.38 15.59 -8.60
CA HIS A 280 3.42 16.95 -8.01
C HIS A 280 3.53 18.03 -9.09
N MET A 281 4.36 17.82 -10.10
CA MET A 281 4.53 18.78 -11.20
C MET A 281 3.30 18.91 -12.11
N ARG A 282 2.39 17.93 -12.09
CA ARG A 282 1.25 17.83 -13.03
C ARG A 282 -0.10 17.92 -12.35
N ALA A 283 -0.15 17.92 -11.02
CA ALA A 283 -1.39 17.95 -10.26
C ALA A 283 -1.52 19.25 -9.48
N GLU A 284 -2.77 19.67 -9.26
CA GLU A 284 -3.05 20.68 -8.25
C GLU A 284 -2.69 20.12 -6.86
N PRO A 285 -2.06 20.91 -5.97
CA PRO A 285 -1.66 20.43 -4.64
C PRO A 285 -2.84 19.90 -3.82
N THR A 286 -3.87 20.74 -3.66
CA THR A 286 -5.10 20.44 -2.91
C THR A 286 -6.29 21.23 -3.46
N SER A 287 -7.51 20.71 -3.23
CA SER A 287 -8.75 21.46 -3.42
C SER A 287 -9.02 22.35 -2.21
N LEU A 288 -9.30 23.64 -2.44
CA LEU A 288 -9.73 24.57 -1.39
C LEU A 288 -11.15 24.28 -0.87
N SER A 289 -11.89 23.38 -1.53
CA SER A 289 -13.24 22.96 -1.13
C SER A 289 -13.26 21.68 -0.29
N THR A 290 -12.10 21.04 -0.08
CA THR A 290 -12.00 19.68 0.49
C THR A 290 -11.17 19.68 1.78
N TYR A 291 -11.60 18.92 2.80
CA TYR A 291 -10.79 18.65 4.00
C TYR A 291 -9.80 17.51 3.73
N TYR A 292 -8.55 17.64 4.16
CA TYR A 292 -7.56 16.58 4.03
C TYR A 292 -7.04 16.15 5.39
N PHE A 293 -6.95 14.84 5.60
CA PHE A 293 -6.38 14.23 6.79
C PHE A 293 -5.35 13.17 6.40
N SER A 294 -4.26 13.07 7.16
CA SER A 294 -3.23 12.06 6.95
C SER A 294 -2.81 11.42 8.27
N LEU A 295 -2.49 10.14 8.22
CA LEU A 295 -1.93 9.39 9.34
C LEU A 295 -0.74 8.56 8.84
N SER A 296 0.36 8.63 9.59
CA SER A 296 1.59 7.91 9.28
C SER A 296 1.74 6.70 10.19
N PHE A 297 2.51 5.71 9.74
CA PHE A 297 2.70 4.44 10.41
C PHE A 297 4.16 3.97 10.32
N HIS A 298 4.58 3.17 11.29
CA HIS A 298 5.76 2.33 11.15
C HIS A 298 5.64 1.05 11.99
N SER A 299 6.29 0.00 11.51
CA SER A 299 6.37 -1.28 12.19
C SER A 299 7.81 -1.72 12.43
N THR A 300 8.77 -0.79 12.40
CA THR A 300 10.20 -1.08 12.59
C THR A 300 10.77 -0.56 13.91
N VAL A 301 11.90 -1.17 14.31
CA VAL A 301 12.76 -0.74 15.43
C VAL A 301 14.18 -0.52 14.94
N LEU A 302 14.93 0.34 15.62
CA LEU A 302 16.34 0.57 15.30
C LEU A 302 17.13 -0.75 15.39
N PHE A 303 18.06 -0.93 14.45
CA PHE A 303 19.02 -2.02 14.52
C PHE A 303 19.85 -1.85 15.80
N PRO A 304 19.93 -2.85 16.69
CA PRO A 304 20.67 -2.73 17.95
C PRO A 304 22.15 -2.39 17.71
N SER A 305 22.65 -1.32 18.35
CA SER A 305 24.07 -0.98 18.33
C SER A 305 24.92 -2.00 19.09
N ASP A 306 24.33 -2.60 20.13
CA ASP A 306 24.92 -3.55 21.05
C ASP A 306 23.97 -4.73 21.27
N TRP A 307 24.49 -5.95 21.33
CA TRP A 307 23.70 -7.16 21.58
C TRP A 307 24.35 -7.98 22.70
N PRO A 308 23.58 -8.59 23.61
CA PRO A 308 24.15 -9.49 24.62
C PRO A 308 24.97 -10.61 23.98
N PRO A 309 25.92 -11.21 24.72
CA PRO A 309 26.65 -12.39 24.26
C PRO A 309 25.69 -13.43 23.70
N TRP A 310 26.06 -14.04 22.56
CA TRP A 310 25.22 -15.00 21.85
C TRP A 310 24.92 -16.24 22.70
N THR A 311 23.77 -16.17 23.38
CA THR A 311 23.14 -17.26 24.11
C THR A 311 21.87 -17.66 23.37
N ILE A 312 21.32 -18.85 23.68
CA ILE A 312 20.03 -19.29 23.12
C ILE A 312 18.93 -18.26 23.42
N ASP A 313 18.98 -17.65 24.60
CA ASP A 313 18.01 -16.61 25.01
C ASP A 313 18.21 -15.31 24.23
N ALA A 314 19.46 -14.88 24.00
CA ALA A 314 19.78 -13.73 23.16
C ALA A 314 19.37 -13.93 21.69
N ILE A 315 19.41 -15.17 21.18
CA ILE A 315 18.93 -15.48 19.82
C ILE A 315 17.40 -15.40 19.76
N ARG A 316 16.72 -15.97 20.77
CA ARG A 316 15.25 -15.93 20.87
C ARG A 316 14.71 -14.51 21.09
N SER A 317 15.50 -13.64 21.71
CA SER A 317 15.10 -12.26 21.98
C SER A 317 15.31 -11.32 20.80
N PHE A 318 16.05 -11.70 19.75
CA PHE A 318 16.32 -10.83 18.58
C PHE A 318 15.01 -10.36 17.93
N PRO A 319 14.89 -9.08 17.51
CA PRO A 319 13.65 -8.53 16.91
C PRO A 319 13.13 -9.34 15.74
N ILE A 320 14.05 -10.02 15.05
CA ILE A 320 13.76 -10.95 13.97
C ILE A 320 14.17 -12.36 14.45
N PRO A 321 13.31 -13.38 14.45
CA PRO A 321 13.78 -14.74 14.66
C PRO A 321 14.65 -15.13 13.44
N LEU A 322 15.97 -14.92 13.50
CA LEU A 322 16.89 -14.97 12.34
C LEU A 322 16.71 -16.21 11.46
N VAL A 323 16.51 -17.38 12.08
CA VAL A 323 16.28 -18.64 11.35
C VAL A 323 14.92 -18.64 10.64
N SER A 324 13.87 -18.18 11.32
CA SER A 324 12.53 -18.03 10.72
C SER A 324 12.54 -16.96 9.65
N PHE A 325 13.23 -15.85 9.83
CA PHE A 325 13.33 -14.79 8.83
C PHE A 325 14.09 -15.23 7.60
N ILE A 326 15.24 -15.91 7.76
CA ILE A 326 15.93 -16.51 6.62
C ILE A 326 15.00 -17.49 5.93
N ARG A 327 14.25 -18.31 6.67
CA ARG A 327 13.25 -19.22 6.12
C ARG A 327 12.12 -18.48 5.38
N GLU A 328 11.55 -17.43 5.95
CA GLU A 328 10.45 -16.65 5.35
C GLU A 328 10.91 -15.86 4.13
N VAL A 329 12.09 -15.24 4.16
CA VAL A 329 12.71 -14.58 2.99
C VAL A 329 12.92 -15.60 1.86
N LEU A 330 13.37 -16.81 2.19
CA LEU A 330 13.56 -17.88 1.21
C LEU A 330 12.23 -18.50 0.72
N HIS A 331 11.17 -18.52 1.55
CA HIS A 331 9.83 -18.97 1.15
C HIS A 331 9.02 -17.93 0.37
N SER A 332 9.27 -16.63 0.59
CA SER A 332 8.52 -15.53 -0.04
C SER A 332 8.81 -15.36 -1.53
N VAL A 333 9.76 -16.13 -2.10
CA VAL A 333 10.03 -16.16 -3.53
C VAL A 333 9.01 -17.07 -4.23
N PRO A 334 8.06 -16.53 -5.03
CA PRO A 334 7.02 -17.33 -5.64
C PRO A 334 7.63 -18.35 -6.62
N LEU A 335 7.16 -19.60 -6.58
CA LEU A 335 7.52 -20.75 -7.43
C LEU A 335 8.73 -21.60 -7.00
N ILE A 336 9.42 -21.31 -5.89
CA ILE A 336 10.68 -22.00 -5.58
C ILE A 336 10.62 -22.56 -4.16
N ASN A 337 10.49 -23.89 -4.07
CA ASN A 337 10.68 -24.63 -2.83
C ASN A 337 12.19 -24.66 -2.55
N ILE A 338 12.74 -23.57 -2.01
CA ILE A 338 14.14 -23.53 -1.57
C ILE A 338 14.29 -24.63 -0.52
N GLY A 339 14.97 -25.70 -0.91
CA GLY A 339 15.06 -26.90 -0.10
C GLY A 339 15.58 -26.56 1.30
N VAL A 340 14.83 -26.99 2.31
CA VAL A 340 15.17 -26.99 3.75
C VAL A 340 16.64 -27.34 4.01
N TRP A 341 17.24 -28.15 3.13
CA TRP A 341 18.64 -28.52 3.12
C TRP A 341 19.66 -27.36 3.08
N ILE A 342 19.39 -26.24 2.39
CA ILE A 342 20.32 -25.08 2.39
C ILE A 342 20.35 -24.44 3.79
N ILE A 343 19.19 -24.37 4.44
CA ILE A 343 19.04 -23.87 5.82
C ILE A 343 19.83 -24.76 6.78
N ASP A 344 19.69 -26.08 6.64
CA ASP A 344 20.43 -27.04 7.45
C ASP A 344 21.94 -26.95 7.22
N ARG A 345 22.40 -26.73 5.98
CA ARG A 345 23.84 -26.54 5.66
C ARG A 345 24.42 -25.25 6.21
N VAL A 346 23.68 -24.15 6.16
CA VAL A 346 24.09 -22.88 6.78
C VAL A 346 24.13 -23.07 8.30
N LEU A 347 23.07 -23.61 8.91
CA LEU A 347 23.02 -23.85 10.35
C LEU A 347 24.11 -24.82 10.81
N GLU A 348 24.38 -25.91 10.09
CA GLU A 348 25.43 -26.88 10.43
C GLU A 348 26.85 -26.33 10.23
N GLY A 349 27.11 -25.58 9.15
CA GLY A 349 28.42 -24.97 8.90
C GLY A 349 28.75 -23.84 9.87
N VAL A 350 27.72 -23.08 10.26
CA VAL A 350 27.80 -22.03 11.25
C VAL A 350 27.94 -22.63 12.65
N VAL A 351 27.11 -23.58 13.08
CA VAL A 351 27.13 -24.15 14.44
C VAL A 351 28.37 -25.00 14.74
N ASN A 352 29.00 -25.63 13.73
CA ASN A 352 30.11 -26.58 13.96
C ASN A 352 31.54 -25.99 13.85
N THR A 353 31.72 -24.70 13.58
CA THR A 353 33.06 -24.10 13.57
C THR A 353 33.41 -23.53 14.95
N ALA A 354 34.53 -23.98 15.50
CA ALA A 354 35.13 -23.51 16.78
C ALA A 354 35.37 -21.98 16.87
N GLY A 355 35.08 -21.21 15.81
CA GLY A 355 35.13 -19.75 15.77
C GLY A 355 33.96 -19.03 16.47
N TRP A 356 32.83 -19.69 16.74
CA TRP A 356 31.67 -19.03 17.39
C TRP A 356 31.90 -18.56 18.83
N ALA A 357 32.84 -19.17 19.55
CA ALA A 357 33.22 -18.72 20.88
C ALA A 357 34.05 -17.41 20.85
N ILE A 358 34.60 -17.04 19.67
CA ILE A 358 35.58 -15.96 19.52
C ILE A 358 35.01 -14.79 18.70
N LEU A 359 34.23 -15.06 17.64
CA LEU A 359 33.64 -14.03 16.76
C LEU A 359 32.81 -12.94 17.48
N PRO A 360 31.97 -13.26 18.49
CA PRO A 360 31.16 -12.27 19.22
C PRO A 360 31.92 -11.21 20.00
N ARG A 361 33.19 -11.48 20.34
CA ARG A 361 34.02 -10.58 21.16
C ARG A 361 34.81 -9.57 20.30
N LEU A 362 34.78 -9.73 18.98
CA LEU A 362 35.63 -8.98 18.05
C LEU A 362 34.85 -8.25 16.95
N ILE A 363 33.56 -8.56 16.74
CA ILE A 363 32.76 -8.07 15.61
C ILE A 363 31.37 -7.60 16.11
N ASN A 364 30.93 -6.42 15.68
CA ASN A 364 29.59 -5.89 15.99
C ASN A 364 28.49 -6.75 15.31
N ILE A 365 27.32 -6.88 15.95
CA ILE A 365 26.17 -7.64 15.42
C ILE A 365 25.76 -7.23 14.00
N ARG A 366 25.85 -5.94 13.64
CA ARG A 366 25.53 -5.47 12.29
C ARG A 366 26.51 -6.02 11.26
N ASP A 367 27.79 -6.09 11.59
CA ASP A 367 28.82 -6.61 10.69
C ASP A 367 28.71 -8.13 10.55
N LEU A 368 28.32 -8.84 11.62
CA LEU A 368 28.03 -10.27 11.54
C LEU A 368 26.82 -10.56 10.64
N VAL A 369 25.69 -9.87 10.83
CA VAL A 369 24.50 -10.07 9.99
C VAL A 369 24.77 -9.65 8.55
N ARG A 370 25.56 -8.59 8.34
CA ARG A 370 26.02 -8.19 7.01
C ARG A 370 26.84 -9.31 6.37
N TRP A 371 27.80 -9.87 7.08
CA TRP A 371 28.62 -10.98 6.58
C TRP A 371 27.77 -12.22 6.25
N VAL A 372 26.85 -12.63 7.13
CA VAL A 372 25.93 -13.75 6.85
C VAL A 372 25.11 -13.49 5.60
N THR A 373 24.57 -12.28 5.45
CA THR A 373 23.72 -11.95 4.30
C THR A 373 24.51 -11.87 3.00
N GLN A 374 25.64 -11.15 3.02
CA GLN A 374 26.41 -10.81 1.83
C GLN A 374 27.39 -11.92 1.40
N GLU A 375 28.07 -12.56 2.35
CA GLU A 375 29.17 -13.49 2.05
C GLU A 375 28.73 -14.96 2.10
N VAL A 376 27.65 -15.27 2.84
CA VAL A 376 27.14 -16.64 2.97
C VAL A 376 25.88 -16.84 2.15
N LEU A 377 24.78 -16.11 2.45
CA LEU A 377 23.49 -16.32 1.78
C LEU A 377 23.53 -15.94 0.30
N ASN A 378 23.99 -14.73 -0.04
CA ASN A 378 24.09 -14.31 -1.45
C ASN A 378 25.02 -15.21 -2.27
N ARG A 379 26.13 -15.66 -1.67
CA ARG A 379 27.04 -16.61 -2.33
C ARG A 379 26.38 -17.96 -2.58
N LEU A 380 25.66 -18.50 -1.60
CA LEU A 380 24.93 -19.76 -1.75
C LEU A 380 23.81 -19.68 -2.77
N LEU A 381 23.07 -18.55 -2.81
CA LEU A 381 22.06 -18.28 -3.84
C LEU A 381 22.70 -18.28 -5.23
N TYR A 382 23.85 -17.61 -5.39
CA TYR A 382 24.57 -17.57 -6.65
C TYR A 382 25.11 -18.96 -7.07
N GLU A 383 25.66 -19.74 -6.14
CA GLU A 383 26.18 -21.10 -6.39
C GLU A 383 25.06 -22.11 -6.74
N THR A 384 23.81 -21.79 -6.39
CA THR A 384 22.62 -22.60 -6.73
C THR A 384 21.87 -22.11 -7.98
N ASP A 385 22.53 -21.27 -8.80
CA ASP A 385 22.00 -20.63 -10.03
C ASP A 385 20.82 -19.68 -9.79
N TYR A 386 20.56 -19.30 -8.52
CA TYR A 386 19.60 -18.27 -8.17
C TYR A 386 20.28 -16.91 -8.12
N LYS A 387 20.06 -16.15 -9.19
CA LYS A 387 20.60 -14.81 -9.31
C LYS A 387 19.72 -13.81 -8.55
N VAL A 388 19.74 -13.87 -7.23
CA VAL A 388 19.06 -12.95 -6.32
C VAL A 388 20.05 -12.44 -5.28
N THR A 389 20.00 -11.14 -4.99
CA THR A 389 20.85 -10.50 -3.99
C THR A 389 20.00 -9.98 -2.84
N LEU A 390 20.20 -10.55 -1.64
CA LEU A 390 19.59 -10.06 -0.42
C LEU A 390 20.27 -8.76 0.05
N PRO A 391 19.50 -7.75 0.50
CA PRO A 391 20.05 -6.48 0.98
C PRO A 391 20.75 -6.67 2.35
N PRO A 392 21.83 -5.92 2.63
CA PRO A 392 22.49 -5.97 3.94
C PRO A 392 21.59 -5.38 5.05
N PRO A 393 21.87 -5.68 6.34
CA PRO A 393 21.13 -5.10 7.45
C PRO A 393 21.22 -3.57 7.47
N GLY A 394 20.05 -2.98 7.43
CA GLY A 394 19.84 -1.54 7.43
C GLY A 394 20.00 -0.86 8.77
N LYS A 395 19.44 0.36 8.85
CA LYS A 395 19.29 1.15 10.07
C LYS A 395 18.14 0.63 10.94
N TYR A 396 17.10 0.06 10.31
CA TYR A 396 15.91 -0.47 10.98
C TYR A 396 15.70 -1.95 10.68
N LEU A 397 15.05 -2.62 11.64
CA LEU A 397 14.56 -4.00 11.54
C LEU A 397 13.04 -4.00 11.69
N PRO A 398 12.29 -4.88 10.99
CA PRO A 398 10.91 -5.16 11.34
C PRO A 398 10.78 -5.55 12.82
N ARG A 399 9.70 -5.10 13.44
CA ARG A 399 9.28 -5.59 14.76
C ARG A 399 8.75 -7.02 14.64
N LYS A 400 8.68 -7.70 15.77
CA LYS A 400 8.18 -9.09 15.86
C LYS A 400 6.72 -9.25 15.44
N ASP A 401 5.95 -8.18 15.56
CA ASP A 401 4.52 -8.14 15.28
C ASP A 401 4.21 -7.70 13.84
N THR A 402 5.23 -7.31 13.06
CA THR A 402 5.08 -7.04 11.62
C THR A 402 4.63 -8.31 10.91
N LEU A 403 3.64 -8.17 10.03
CA LEU A 403 3.12 -9.24 9.19
C LEU A 403 4.28 -10.03 8.58
N PRO A 404 4.36 -11.36 8.81
CA PRO A 404 5.52 -12.15 8.37
C PRO A 404 5.84 -12.00 6.88
N LEU A 405 4.82 -11.88 6.04
CA LEU A 405 4.98 -11.67 4.59
C LEU A 405 5.60 -10.31 4.22
N MET A 406 5.48 -9.30 5.10
CA MET A 406 6.05 -7.96 4.91
C MET A 406 7.37 -7.76 5.64
N ALA A 407 7.78 -8.67 6.53
CA ALA A 407 9.07 -8.55 7.21
C ALA A 407 10.27 -8.45 6.24
N PRO A 408 10.32 -9.18 5.10
CA PRO A 408 11.39 -9.02 4.11
C PRO A 408 11.46 -7.62 3.51
N SER A 409 10.32 -7.05 3.10
CA SER A 409 10.28 -5.70 2.53
C SER A 409 10.58 -4.64 3.59
N ALA A 410 10.05 -4.79 4.80
CA ALA A 410 10.32 -3.88 5.92
C ALA A 410 11.83 -3.81 6.25
N TYR A 411 12.48 -4.97 6.27
CA TYR A 411 13.91 -5.10 6.47
C TYR A 411 14.71 -4.45 5.33
N ALA A 412 14.32 -4.71 4.09
CA ALA A 412 14.99 -4.18 2.91
C ALA A 412 14.89 -2.65 2.82
N ILE A 413 13.68 -2.09 3.01
CA ILE A 413 13.45 -0.64 3.08
C ILE A 413 14.27 -0.03 4.24
N GLY A 414 14.32 -0.72 5.37
CA GLY A 414 15.11 -0.31 6.54
C GLY A 414 16.60 -0.14 6.27
N GLY A 415 17.13 -0.66 5.16
CA GLY A 415 18.51 -0.51 4.71
C GLY A 415 18.71 0.13 3.34
N GLN A 416 17.64 0.61 2.70
CA GLN A 416 17.70 1.17 1.36
C GLN A 416 18.14 2.63 1.42
N ASP A 417 19.35 2.91 0.93
CA ASP A 417 19.83 4.28 0.77
C ASP A 417 19.10 4.98 -0.39
N LEU A 418 18.78 6.25 -0.19
CA LEU A 418 18.32 7.12 -1.27
C LEU A 418 19.44 7.36 -2.29
N THR A 419 19.12 7.25 -3.57
CA THR A 419 20.03 7.61 -4.66
C THR A 419 20.29 9.13 -4.68
N PRO A 420 21.38 9.61 -5.29
CA PRO A 420 21.63 11.04 -5.43
C PRO A 420 20.47 11.80 -6.12
N GLU A 421 19.83 11.17 -7.10
CA GLU A 421 18.65 11.74 -7.78
C GLU A 421 17.47 11.87 -6.83
N GLN A 422 17.15 10.82 -6.06
CA GLN A 422 16.07 10.85 -5.07
C GLN A 422 16.31 11.92 -4.01
N LYS A 423 17.55 12.06 -3.52
CA LYS A 423 17.92 13.14 -2.58
C LYS A 423 17.72 14.52 -3.20
N SER A 424 18.02 14.68 -4.48
CA SER A 424 17.78 15.93 -5.19
C SER A 424 16.29 16.25 -5.36
N ILE A 425 15.45 15.23 -5.58
CA ILE A 425 13.99 15.37 -5.72
C ILE A 425 13.36 15.77 -4.38
N LEU A 426 13.73 15.06 -3.31
CA LEU A 426 13.17 15.25 -1.97
C LEU A 426 13.72 16.49 -1.25
N GLY A 427 14.83 17.05 -1.74
CA GLY A 427 15.44 18.26 -1.18
C GLY A 427 16.26 18.02 0.10
N PRO A 428 16.68 19.10 0.79
CA PRO A 428 17.66 19.00 1.87
C PRO A 428 17.10 18.45 3.20
N ASN A 429 15.80 18.56 3.44
CA ASN A 429 15.16 18.17 4.69
C ASN A 429 14.59 16.74 4.59
N LEU A 430 15.48 15.77 4.34
CA LEU A 430 15.07 14.42 3.98
C LEU A 430 14.34 13.66 5.10
N GLY A 431 14.64 13.92 6.37
CA GLY A 431 14.10 13.11 7.46
C GLY A 431 14.66 11.68 7.47
N ASP A 432 13.91 10.73 8.05
CA ASP A 432 14.36 9.34 8.23
C ASP A 432 13.69 8.37 7.25
N TRP A 433 14.26 8.24 6.05
CA TRP A 433 13.74 7.36 4.99
C TRP A 433 13.94 5.87 5.26
N TYR A 434 14.53 5.45 6.37
CA TYR A 434 14.66 4.02 6.67
C TYR A 434 13.49 3.49 7.52
N GLN A 435 12.84 4.36 8.30
CA GLN A 435 11.67 3.97 9.08
C GLN A 435 10.48 3.73 8.14
N ASN A 436 9.74 2.64 8.36
CA ASN A 436 8.70 2.19 7.44
C ASN A 436 7.68 1.27 8.12
N ASP A 437 6.55 1.06 7.46
CA ASP A 437 5.45 0.16 7.85
C ASP A 437 5.50 -1.21 7.13
N GLY A 438 6.60 -1.50 6.43
CA GLY A 438 6.78 -2.67 5.57
C GLY A 438 6.52 -2.44 4.08
N VAL A 439 5.87 -1.35 3.67
CA VAL A 439 5.65 -1.00 2.26
C VAL A 439 6.07 0.43 1.93
N VAL A 440 5.81 1.37 2.82
CA VAL A 440 6.01 2.81 2.61
C VAL A 440 6.92 3.36 3.71
N ASN A 441 7.85 4.22 3.31
CA ASN A 441 8.70 4.96 4.24
C ASN A 441 7.81 5.94 5.04
N THR A 442 7.94 5.96 6.37
CA THR A 442 7.10 6.77 7.27
C THR A 442 7.16 8.27 6.93
N GLU A 443 8.34 8.74 6.52
CA GLU A 443 8.59 10.12 6.09
C GLU A 443 7.73 10.55 4.87
N SER A 444 7.29 9.58 4.07
CA SER A 444 6.47 9.80 2.88
C SER A 444 4.99 10.02 3.20
N MET A 445 4.53 9.65 4.40
CA MET A 445 3.10 9.54 4.72
C MET A 445 2.44 10.82 5.23
N ARG A 446 3.26 11.77 5.72
CA ARG A 446 2.76 13.00 6.35
C ARG A 446 1.87 13.84 5.42
N GLY A 447 2.23 13.90 4.14
CA GLY A 447 1.49 14.62 3.10
C GLY A 447 2.40 15.01 1.94
N PRO A 448 1.83 15.52 0.84
CA PRO A 448 2.60 15.94 -0.33
C PRO A 448 3.48 17.15 -0.08
N ASP A 449 4.68 17.20 -0.68
CA ASP A 449 5.63 18.32 -0.55
C ASP A 449 5.14 19.64 -1.18
N ASP A 450 4.28 19.55 -2.19
CA ASP A 450 3.68 20.71 -2.85
C ASP A 450 2.43 21.25 -2.12
N SER A 451 2.04 20.62 -1.02
CA SER A 451 0.83 20.96 -0.23
C SER A 451 1.17 21.52 1.14
N VAL A 452 0.24 22.28 1.71
CA VAL A 452 0.36 22.72 3.12
C VAL A 452 -0.04 21.56 4.03
N VAL A 453 0.88 21.14 4.90
CA VAL A 453 0.64 20.13 5.93
C VAL A 453 0.81 20.75 7.32
N ARG A 454 -0.14 20.52 8.22
CA ARG A 454 -0.11 20.99 9.61
C ARG A 454 -0.43 19.87 10.57
N ASP A 455 0.14 19.90 11.77
CA ASP A 455 -0.22 18.94 12.81
C ASP A 455 -1.67 19.14 13.26
N ILE A 456 -2.35 18.03 13.55
CA ILE A 456 -3.76 18.01 13.96
C ILE A 456 -4.01 18.81 15.24
N ALA A 457 -2.99 19.01 16.07
CA ALA A 457 -3.07 19.88 17.24
C ALA A 457 -3.49 21.32 16.91
N ALA A 458 -3.19 21.79 15.70
CA ALA A 458 -3.58 23.11 15.22
C ALA A 458 -4.95 23.11 14.51
N PHE A 459 -5.67 21.98 14.50
CA PHE A 459 -6.97 21.88 13.84
C PHE A 459 -8.02 22.73 14.56
N PRO A 460 -8.65 23.71 13.87
CA PRO A 460 -9.54 24.68 14.50
C PRO A 460 -10.95 24.09 14.68
N VAL A 461 -11.12 23.20 15.65
CA VAL A 461 -12.40 22.50 15.90
C VAL A 461 -13.57 23.46 16.07
N SER A 462 -13.38 24.57 16.80
CA SER A 462 -14.43 25.55 17.06
C SER A 462 -14.85 26.35 15.83
N ASP A 463 -14.05 26.31 14.75
CA ASP A 463 -14.27 27.05 13.52
C ASP A 463 -14.01 26.18 12.28
N ILE A 464 -14.48 24.93 12.33
CA ILE A 464 -14.25 23.91 11.30
C ILE A 464 -14.75 24.34 9.92
N ASN A 465 -15.73 25.24 9.86
CA ASN A 465 -16.34 25.70 8.61
C ASN A 465 -15.59 26.86 7.95
N SER A 466 -14.60 27.46 8.61
CA SER A 466 -13.84 28.56 8.03
C SER A 466 -13.06 28.13 6.79
N ASP A 467 -12.88 29.05 5.86
CA ASP A 467 -12.23 28.78 4.57
C ASP A 467 -10.75 28.35 4.73
N GLY A 468 -10.13 28.71 5.86
CA GLY A 468 -8.75 28.37 6.18
C GLY A 468 -8.52 26.94 6.69
N VAL A 469 -9.56 26.10 6.80
CA VAL A 469 -9.44 24.70 7.26
C VAL A 469 -9.31 23.72 6.10
N ARG A 470 -9.87 24.07 4.94
CA ARG A 470 -9.87 23.23 3.73
C ARG A 470 -8.60 23.46 2.91
N GLY A 471 -8.25 22.51 2.06
CA GLY A 471 -7.02 22.56 1.26
C GLY A 471 -5.72 22.35 2.05
N ILE A 472 -5.81 22.01 3.34
CA ILE A 472 -4.68 21.72 4.22
C ILE A 472 -4.76 20.24 4.63
N TYR A 473 -3.62 19.53 4.55
CA TYR A 473 -3.49 18.21 5.16
C TYR A 473 -3.28 18.37 6.66
N TRP A 474 -4.27 17.94 7.44
CA TRP A 474 -4.20 17.87 8.89
C TRP A 474 -3.67 16.50 9.32
N HIS A 475 -2.41 16.50 9.76
CA HIS A 475 -1.67 15.29 10.04
C HIS A 475 -1.85 14.86 11.49
N PHE A 476 -2.38 13.64 11.68
CA PHE A 476 -2.68 13.10 13.01
C PHE A 476 -1.44 12.73 13.83
N GLY A 477 -0.29 12.54 13.17
CA GLY A 477 0.93 12.03 13.80
C GLY A 477 1.29 10.66 13.25
N VAL A 478 2.19 9.98 13.96
CA VAL A 478 2.72 8.67 13.58
C VAL A 478 2.20 7.64 14.56
N ASN A 479 1.69 6.51 14.08
CA ASN A 479 1.45 5.34 14.92
C ASN A 479 2.62 4.35 14.77
N ASP A 480 3.17 3.93 15.90
CA ASP A 480 4.34 3.05 15.96
C ASP A 480 3.98 1.57 16.21
N MET A 481 2.70 1.23 16.09
CA MET A 481 2.14 -0.08 16.42
C MET A 481 1.64 -0.89 15.23
N MET A 482 1.33 -0.24 14.11
CA MET A 482 0.71 -0.88 12.95
C MET A 482 1.69 -1.02 11.79
N ASP A 483 1.71 -2.20 11.16
CA ASP A 483 2.22 -2.33 9.81
C ASP A 483 1.18 -1.94 8.75
N HIS A 484 1.60 -1.90 7.49
CA HIS A 484 0.75 -1.50 6.36
C HIS A 484 -0.55 -2.30 6.21
N ALA A 485 -0.58 -3.57 6.62
CA ALA A 485 -1.77 -4.41 6.51
C ALA A 485 -2.73 -4.17 7.70
N ASP A 486 -2.19 -3.88 8.88
CA ASP A 486 -2.95 -3.53 10.08
C ASP A 486 -3.81 -2.27 9.87
N GLU A 487 -3.33 -1.31 9.08
CA GLU A 487 -4.04 -0.04 8.76
C GLU A 487 -5.43 -0.27 8.16
N VAL A 488 -5.61 -1.38 7.46
CA VAL A 488 -6.89 -1.78 6.83
C VAL A 488 -7.53 -2.97 7.52
N GLY A 489 -7.03 -3.36 8.69
CA GLY A 489 -7.61 -4.41 9.54
C GLY A 489 -7.25 -5.84 9.15
N ILE A 490 -6.16 -6.06 8.40
CA ILE A 490 -5.68 -7.40 8.06
C ILE A 490 -4.69 -7.87 9.14
N PHE A 491 -5.24 -8.30 10.27
CA PHE A 491 -4.47 -8.85 11.39
C PHE A 491 -4.30 -10.38 11.22
N ILE A 492 -3.10 -10.87 10.91
CA ILE A 492 -2.86 -12.32 10.70
C ILE A 492 -2.43 -13.05 11.99
N GLU A 493 -1.73 -12.41 12.93
CA GLU A 493 -1.51 -12.98 14.26
C GLU A 493 -2.50 -12.40 15.29
N GLN A 494 -3.19 -13.29 16.01
CA GLN A 494 -4.04 -12.94 17.15
C GLN A 494 -3.30 -12.13 18.24
N ASN A 495 -1.97 -12.17 18.24
CA ASN A 495 -1.08 -11.53 19.22
C ASN A 495 -0.39 -10.24 18.71
N THR A 496 -0.41 -9.93 17.40
CA THR A 496 0.10 -8.66 16.84
C THR A 496 -0.63 -7.48 17.47
N VAL A 497 -1.89 -7.68 17.83
CA VAL A 497 -2.59 -6.83 18.78
C VAL A 497 -2.15 -7.24 20.18
N SER A 498 -1.11 -6.59 20.70
CA SER A 498 -0.75 -6.75 22.12
C SER A 498 -2.01 -6.65 22.99
N SER A 499 -2.07 -7.46 24.05
CA SER A 499 -3.21 -7.64 24.94
C SER A 499 -3.85 -6.33 25.43
N ALA A 500 -3.16 -5.19 25.38
CA ALA A 500 -3.70 -3.87 25.72
C ALA A 500 -4.79 -3.36 24.76
N VAL A 501 -4.68 -3.61 23.45
CA VAL A 501 -5.68 -3.13 22.46
C VAL A 501 -6.88 -4.08 22.42
N MET A 502 -6.67 -5.41 22.47
CA MET A 502 -7.77 -6.38 22.53
C MET A 502 -8.51 -6.39 23.88
N GLU A 503 -7.84 -6.19 25.03
CA GLU A 503 -8.55 -6.05 26.32
C GLU A 503 -9.38 -4.77 26.35
N ARG A 504 -8.89 -3.64 25.82
CA ARG A 504 -9.70 -2.41 25.67
C ARG A 504 -10.91 -2.62 24.76
N TRP A 505 -10.73 -3.27 23.61
CA TRP A 505 -11.82 -3.56 22.69
C TRP A 505 -12.81 -4.62 23.22
N LYS A 506 -12.36 -5.60 24.02
CA LYS A 506 -13.23 -6.61 24.65
C LYS A 506 -13.98 -6.06 25.87
N LEU A 507 -13.37 -5.19 26.68
CA LEU A 507 -14.03 -4.52 27.80
C LEU A 507 -15.19 -3.63 27.33
N GLU A 508 -15.06 -2.99 26.16
CA GLU A 508 -16.11 -2.13 25.59
C GLU A 508 -17.30 -2.92 25.00
N ARG A 509 -17.17 -4.24 24.74
CA ARG A 509 -18.30 -5.11 24.35
C ARG A 509 -19.20 -5.55 25.52
N THR A 510 -18.77 -5.33 26.76
CA THR A 510 -19.56 -5.71 27.96
C THR A 510 -20.20 -4.51 28.67
N ALA A 511 -20.10 -3.31 28.09
CA ALA A 511 -20.62 -2.07 28.66
C ALA A 511 -21.75 -1.39 27.83
N TYR A 512 -22.33 -2.08 26.85
CA TYR A 512 -23.54 -1.65 26.14
C TYR A 512 -24.55 -2.79 25.99
#